data_AF-A0AAU1VVW0-F1
#
_entry.id   AF-A0AAU1VVW0-F1
#
_cell.length_a   1.000
_cell.length_b   1.000
_cell.length_c   1.000
_cell.angle_alpha   90.00
_cell.angle_beta   90.00
_cell.angle_gamma   90.00
#
_symmetry.space_group_name_H-M   'P 1'
#
loop_
_entity.id
_entity.type
_entity.pdbx_description
1 polymer ?
#
loop_
_entity_poly.entity_id
_entity_poly.type
_entity_poly.pdbx_seq_one_letter_code
_entity_poly.pdbx_strand_id
1 'polypeptide(L)'
;MFDLRRSDVVLLQAVADHGSLHAVERDGRMTQSSASRRLVKLERRLRTPLVSRGATGTEPTEAGHALLHVGRRLLASIDFAIATTHHGADAASRLPVVEFAVGTEWAYGLDEHLAGRFPDVVFDIVPDDSHRIWQRFERYAADAALGWETARRPMARRGGVLIRTVAEEPQQIALPSGHPLAERGILDLRDLTRTEWVAVVGGDSGDDQGWALSRLTPVLSVSFTVRSQGAALDLVRRGYGIALVSPSSLGGSAGPGVVLRPLRQKFVRRLRLAVDPLAIPEPLAEDLCALLRRRYMLRTTAHGAVPAGTRRDQDPDGGNRAAPAAGGCAVPPPVLLSELRWSSPDRCGGFEPEHLHLLRVISRTGSLNRAASALLVTQPALTRRIHRLEASCGLPLVHSTARGTSLSATARRLLACTGPAEHRLDALVNHLRESGPAAVPAAGRPLAESTAGPAPSPVSTRTAPR
;
A
#
# COMPACT_ATOMS: atom_id res chain seq x y z
N MET A 1 15.43 -21.28 12.38
CA MET A 1 14.77 -19.97 12.30
C MET A 1 15.82 -18.91 12.02
N PHE A 2 15.55 -18.03 11.06
CA PHE A 2 16.45 -16.94 10.73
C PHE A 2 16.31 -15.77 11.74
N ASP A 3 17.42 -15.31 12.34
CA ASP A 3 17.43 -14.15 13.24
C ASP A 3 17.29 -12.84 12.44
N LEU A 4 16.07 -12.49 12.05
CA LEU A 4 15.75 -11.16 11.52
C LEU A 4 15.50 -10.21 12.69
N ARG A 5 16.14 -9.04 12.68
CA ARG A 5 15.96 -8.05 13.75
C ARG A 5 15.17 -6.86 13.26
N ARG A 6 14.50 -6.15 14.17
CA ARG A 6 13.75 -4.92 13.86
C ARG A 6 14.60 -3.90 13.12
N SER A 7 15.85 -3.72 13.55
CA SER A 7 16.82 -2.84 12.91
C SER A 7 17.17 -3.25 11.46
N ASP A 8 17.05 -4.54 11.09
CA ASP A 8 17.26 -4.99 9.71
C ASP A 8 16.12 -4.49 8.80
N VAL A 9 14.88 -4.59 9.29
CA VAL A 9 13.68 -4.10 8.60
C VAL A 9 13.72 -2.57 8.47
N VAL A 10 14.04 -1.87 9.56
CA VAL A 10 14.18 -0.40 9.57
C VAL A 10 15.26 0.08 8.59
N LEU A 11 16.38 -0.64 8.52
CA LEU A 11 17.45 -0.34 7.58
C LEU A 11 16.99 -0.46 6.12
N LEU A 12 16.34 -1.58 5.76
CA LEU A 12 15.82 -1.78 4.41
C LEU A 12 14.72 -0.78 4.06
N GLN A 13 13.88 -0.41 5.03
CA GLN A 13 12.88 0.64 4.87
C GLN A 13 13.51 1.98 4.55
N ALA A 14 14.52 2.42 5.30
CA ALA A 14 15.19 3.68 5.04
C ALA A 14 15.83 3.73 3.65
N VAL A 15 16.38 2.60 3.18
CA VAL A 15 16.89 2.47 1.81
C VAL A 15 15.75 2.59 0.79
N ALA A 16 14.63 1.91 1.02
CA ALA A 16 13.45 1.99 0.14
C ALA A 16 12.85 3.41 0.08
N ASP A 17 12.81 4.11 1.20
CA ASP A 17 12.16 5.41 1.33
C ASP A 17 13.01 6.54 0.72
N HIS A 18 14.32 6.52 0.97
CA HIS A 18 15.22 7.65 0.69
C HIS A 18 16.29 7.37 -0.35
N GLY A 19 16.40 6.15 -0.87
CA GLY A 19 17.39 5.79 -1.90
C GLY A 19 18.85 5.88 -1.42
N SER A 20 19.09 5.90 -0.11
CA SER A 20 20.43 6.11 0.45
C SER A 20 20.59 5.55 1.86
N LEU A 21 21.75 4.90 2.09
CA LEU A 21 22.21 4.48 3.40
C LEU A 21 22.60 5.67 4.31
N HIS A 22 22.70 6.89 3.81
CA HIS A 22 22.88 8.07 4.67
C HIS A 22 21.60 8.45 5.41
N ALA A 23 20.43 8.06 4.90
CA ALA A 23 19.17 8.47 5.48
C ALA A 23 18.91 7.85 6.87
N VAL A 24 19.51 6.68 7.18
CA VAL A 24 19.39 6.04 8.50
C VAL A 24 20.01 6.87 9.64
N GLU A 25 20.93 7.80 9.32
CA GLU A 25 21.51 8.71 10.31
C GLU A 25 20.52 9.81 10.73
N ARG A 26 19.60 10.21 9.84
CA ARG A 26 18.63 11.30 10.10
C ARG A 26 17.67 10.97 11.23
N ASP A 27 17.34 9.70 11.40
CA ASP A 27 16.44 9.21 12.44
C ASP A 27 17.18 8.92 13.77
N GLY A 28 18.51 9.15 13.83
CA GLY A 28 19.32 8.95 15.03
C GLY A 28 19.49 7.48 15.48
N ARG A 29 18.94 6.51 14.73
CA ARG A 29 18.90 5.09 15.13
C ARG A 29 20.22 4.34 14.88
N MET A 30 20.99 4.74 13.87
CA MET A 30 22.26 4.09 13.52
C MET A 30 23.15 4.97 12.64
N THR A 31 24.47 4.80 12.71
CA THR A 31 25.41 5.45 11.79
C THR A 31 25.44 4.74 10.43
N GLN A 32 25.81 5.43 9.35
CA GLN A 32 25.94 4.85 8.01
C GLN A 32 26.93 3.67 8.00
N SER A 33 28.04 3.78 8.73
CA SER A 33 29.04 2.72 8.82
C SER A 33 28.49 1.47 9.53
N SER A 34 27.66 1.64 10.56
CA SER A 34 26.97 0.54 11.23
C SER A 34 25.87 -0.08 10.35
N ALA A 35 25.11 0.75 9.62
CA ALA A 35 24.10 0.35 8.65
C ALA A 35 24.70 -0.51 7.53
N SER A 36 25.80 -0.06 6.93
CA SER A 36 26.48 -0.79 5.85
C SER A 36 27.02 -2.15 6.32
N ARG A 37 27.72 -2.20 7.46
CA ARG A 37 28.22 -3.46 8.04
C ARG A 37 27.09 -4.44 8.33
N ARG A 38 25.96 -3.93 8.80
CA ARG A 38 24.78 -4.71 9.13
C ARG A 38 24.11 -5.28 7.89
N LEU A 39 23.91 -4.48 6.85
CA LEU A 39 23.41 -4.92 5.55
C LEU A 39 24.27 -6.06 4.97
N VAL A 40 25.59 -5.86 4.93
CA VAL A 40 26.54 -6.88 4.45
C VAL A 40 26.42 -8.18 5.24
N LYS A 41 26.26 -8.10 6.57
CA LYS A 41 26.06 -9.29 7.41
C LYS A 41 24.74 -9.99 7.09
N LEU A 42 23.67 -9.24 6.84
CA LEU A 42 22.36 -9.76 6.49
C LEU A 42 22.39 -10.46 5.13
N GLU A 43 22.95 -9.81 4.10
CA GLU A 43 23.14 -10.36 2.76
C GLU A 43 23.98 -11.64 2.78
N ARG A 44 25.08 -11.68 3.53
CA ARG A 44 25.89 -12.89 3.70
C ARG A 44 25.12 -14.06 4.32
N ARG A 45 24.24 -13.79 5.28
CA ARG A 45 23.43 -14.83 5.95
C ARG A 45 22.31 -15.37 5.04
N LEU A 46 21.86 -14.57 4.08
CA LEU A 46 20.84 -14.92 3.09
C LEU A 46 21.44 -15.46 1.79
N ARG A 47 22.72 -15.16 1.52
CA ARG A 47 23.44 -15.45 0.27
C ARG A 47 22.83 -14.77 -0.95
N THR A 48 22.17 -13.63 -0.73
CA THR A 48 21.47 -12.86 -1.76
C THR A 48 21.70 -11.37 -1.53
N PRO A 49 22.01 -10.58 -2.56
CA PRO A 49 22.04 -9.13 -2.44
C PRO A 49 20.62 -8.62 -2.15
N LEU A 50 20.47 -7.82 -1.10
CA LEU A 50 19.21 -7.18 -0.72
C LEU A 50 19.11 -5.76 -1.24
N VAL A 51 20.24 -5.19 -1.66
CA VAL A 51 20.33 -3.82 -2.14
C VAL A 51 21.19 -3.77 -3.40
N SER A 52 20.76 -2.98 -4.38
CA SER A 52 21.51 -2.66 -5.59
C SER A 52 21.97 -1.19 -5.56
N ARG A 53 23.08 -0.90 -6.25
CA ARG A 53 23.57 0.46 -6.48
C ARG A 53 23.31 0.82 -7.94
N GLY A 54 22.59 1.93 -8.17
CA GLY A 54 22.32 2.48 -9.49
C GLY A 54 22.79 3.93 -9.62
N ALA A 55 22.60 4.52 -10.80
CA ALA A 55 22.99 5.91 -11.09
C ALA A 55 22.25 6.94 -10.21
N THR A 56 21.06 6.59 -9.72
CA THR A 56 20.18 7.44 -8.90
C THR A 56 20.30 7.20 -7.40
N GLY A 57 21.12 6.24 -6.96
CA GLY A 57 21.30 5.92 -5.54
C GLY A 57 21.28 4.43 -5.23
N THR A 58 20.86 4.11 -4.02
CA THR A 58 20.84 2.77 -3.44
C THR A 58 19.39 2.32 -3.27
N GLU A 59 18.98 1.22 -3.90
CA GLU A 59 17.59 0.73 -3.86
C GLU A 59 17.54 -0.74 -3.41
N PRO A 60 16.46 -1.21 -2.76
CA PRO A 60 16.33 -2.62 -2.44
C PRO A 60 16.21 -3.47 -3.72
N THR A 61 16.83 -4.64 -3.75
CA THR A 61 16.59 -5.65 -4.80
C THR A 61 15.20 -6.26 -4.63
N GLU A 62 14.76 -7.13 -5.55
CA GLU A 62 13.54 -7.93 -5.36
C GLU A 62 13.57 -8.74 -4.05
N ALA A 63 14.70 -9.36 -3.73
CA ALA A 63 14.91 -10.06 -2.46
C ALA A 63 14.86 -9.11 -1.25
N GLY A 64 15.43 -7.90 -1.37
CA GLY A 64 15.35 -6.86 -0.34
C GLY A 64 13.91 -6.41 -0.07
N HIS A 65 13.14 -6.21 -1.13
CA HIS A 65 11.72 -5.87 -1.05
C HIS A 65 10.89 -7.00 -0.42
N ALA A 66 11.09 -8.25 -0.84
CA ALA A 66 10.40 -9.40 -0.26
C ALA A 66 10.71 -9.57 1.24
N LEU A 67 11.97 -9.39 1.64
CA LEU A 67 12.37 -9.46 3.05
C LEU A 67 11.79 -8.30 3.87
N LEU A 68 11.78 -7.09 3.30
CA LEU A 68 11.17 -5.92 3.92
C LEU A 68 9.67 -6.15 4.18
N HIS A 69 8.94 -6.72 3.21
CA HIS A 69 7.53 -7.06 3.35
C HIS A 69 7.28 -8.07 4.49
N VAL A 70 7.91 -9.25 4.40
CA VAL A 70 7.70 -10.31 5.40
C VAL A 70 8.18 -9.87 6.79
N GLY A 71 9.27 -9.08 6.84
CA GLY A 71 9.80 -8.49 8.06
C GLY A 71 8.83 -7.52 8.72
N ARG A 72 8.25 -6.58 7.98
CA ARG A 72 7.24 -5.63 8.49
C ARG A 72 6.05 -6.37 9.10
N ARG A 73 5.55 -7.39 8.41
CA ARG A 73 4.42 -8.19 8.90
C ARG A 73 4.73 -8.98 10.16
N LEU A 74 5.93 -9.54 10.26
CA LEU A 74 6.36 -10.19 11.49
C LEU A 74 6.41 -9.20 12.65
N LEU A 75 7.00 -8.02 12.44
CA LEU A 75 7.03 -6.98 13.48
C LEU A 75 5.63 -6.53 13.87
N ALA A 76 4.75 -6.24 12.91
CA ALA A 76 3.36 -5.89 13.17
C ALA A 76 2.64 -6.99 13.98
N SER A 77 2.86 -8.27 13.66
CA SER A 77 2.26 -9.39 14.40
C SER A 77 2.76 -9.51 15.84
N ILE A 78 4.04 -9.19 16.10
CA ILE A 78 4.63 -9.15 17.45
C ILE A 78 4.03 -7.98 18.24
N ASP A 79 4.06 -6.79 17.64
CA ASP A 79 3.57 -5.55 18.24
C ASP A 79 2.08 -5.71 18.61
N PHE A 80 1.32 -6.28 17.70
CA PHE A 80 -0.06 -6.67 17.91
C PHE A 80 -0.20 -7.62 19.08
N ALA A 81 0.48 -8.76 19.07
CA ALA A 81 0.39 -9.78 20.12
C ALA A 81 0.69 -9.22 21.52
N ILE A 82 1.69 -8.34 21.65
CA ILE A 82 2.05 -7.69 22.91
C ILE A 82 0.95 -6.72 23.36
N ALA A 83 0.53 -5.79 22.47
CA ALA A 83 -0.58 -4.88 22.74
C ALA A 83 -1.84 -5.67 23.12
N THR A 84 -2.00 -6.88 22.55
CA THR A 84 -3.13 -7.71 22.89
C THR A 84 -3.15 -8.19 24.33
N THR A 85 -1.99 -8.51 24.87
CA THR A 85 -1.96 -9.18 26.14
C THR A 85 -2.09 -8.23 27.33
N HIS A 86 -1.84 -6.93 27.13
CA HIS A 86 -1.97 -5.92 28.18
C HIS A 86 -3.40 -5.55 28.59
N HIS A 87 -4.41 -5.75 27.73
CA HIS A 87 -5.77 -5.24 27.98
C HIS A 87 -6.78 -6.27 28.51
N GLY A 88 -6.30 -7.36 29.13
CA GLY A 88 -7.19 -8.40 29.67
C GLY A 88 -7.74 -9.35 28.60
N ALA A 89 -8.08 -10.56 29.03
CA ALA A 89 -8.39 -11.69 28.19
C ALA A 89 -9.86 -11.73 27.73
N ASP A 90 -10.29 -10.78 26.91
CA ASP A 90 -11.32 -11.08 25.91
C ASP A 90 -10.61 -11.70 24.70
N ALA A 91 -10.73 -13.02 24.59
CA ALA A 91 -10.07 -13.84 23.57
C ALA A 91 -10.75 -13.75 22.18
N ALA A 92 -11.84 -13.01 22.06
CA ALA A 92 -12.65 -12.91 20.84
C ALA A 92 -12.25 -11.75 19.91
N SER A 93 -11.46 -10.78 20.36
CA SER A 93 -11.05 -9.67 19.52
C SER A 93 -9.55 -9.65 19.46
N ARG A 94 -8.99 -9.87 18.28
CA ARG A 94 -7.82 -9.17 17.78
C ARG A 94 -7.43 -9.71 16.41
N LEU A 95 -7.86 -8.92 15.45
CA LEU A 95 -7.91 -9.16 14.02
C LEU A 95 -6.56 -8.81 13.35
N PRO A 96 -6.15 -9.50 12.28
CA PRO A 96 -5.03 -9.07 11.43
C PRO A 96 -5.19 -7.61 11.02
N VAL A 97 -4.08 -6.86 11.08
CA VAL A 97 -4.02 -5.48 10.59
C VAL A 97 -3.56 -5.48 9.14
N VAL A 98 -4.29 -4.79 8.27
CA VAL A 98 -3.97 -4.57 6.86
C VAL A 98 -3.74 -3.07 6.67
N GLU A 99 -2.52 -2.69 6.29
CA GLU A 99 -2.26 -1.30 5.90
C GLU A 99 -2.76 -1.06 4.47
N PHE A 100 -3.81 -0.26 4.34
CA PHE A 100 -4.51 -0.04 3.08
C PHE A 100 -4.32 1.41 2.62
N ALA A 101 -3.43 1.61 1.65
CA ALA A 101 -3.23 2.91 1.02
C ALA A 101 -4.39 3.21 0.05
N VAL A 102 -5.10 4.32 0.27
CA VAL A 102 -6.35 4.62 -0.45
C VAL A 102 -6.38 6.08 -0.90
N GLY A 103 -6.92 6.34 -2.09
CA GLY A 103 -7.13 7.71 -2.58
C GLY A 103 -7.88 8.53 -1.55
N THR A 104 -7.44 9.75 -1.25
CA THR A 104 -8.04 10.58 -0.18
C THR A 104 -9.56 10.71 -0.33
N GLU A 105 -10.06 10.88 -1.55
CA GLU A 105 -11.49 10.95 -1.85
C GLU A 105 -12.22 9.62 -1.63
N TRP A 106 -11.52 8.48 -1.67
CA TRP A 106 -12.06 7.14 -1.47
C TRP A 106 -12.09 6.70 -0.02
N ALA A 107 -11.16 7.21 0.80
CA ALA A 107 -11.02 6.87 2.21
C ALA A 107 -12.26 7.22 3.05
N TYR A 108 -12.89 8.37 2.80
CA TYR A 108 -14.03 8.86 3.59
C TYR A 108 -15.25 7.93 3.56
N GLY A 109 -15.60 7.29 4.68
CA GLY A 109 -16.74 6.38 4.79
C GLY A 109 -16.46 4.97 4.25
N LEU A 110 -15.19 4.65 3.93
CA LEU A 110 -14.77 3.29 3.59
C LEU A 110 -14.71 2.40 4.85
N ASP A 111 -14.33 3.00 5.98
CA ASP A 111 -14.24 2.41 7.31
C ASP A 111 -15.52 1.67 7.72
N GLU A 112 -16.70 2.29 7.59
CA GLU A 112 -17.98 1.66 7.93
C GLU A 112 -18.25 0.40 7.11
N HIS A 113 -17.92 0.44 5.81
CA HIS A 113 -18.13 -0.69 4.91
C HIS A 113 -17.15 -1.84 5.20
N LEU A 114 -15.89 -1.50 5.50
CA LEU A 114 -14.86 -2.47 5.86
C LEU A 114 -15.18 -3.14 7.20
N ALA A 115 -15.56 -2.36 8.22
CA ALA A 115 -15.94 -2.89 9.53
C ALA A 115 -17.13 -3.85 9.45
N GLY A 116 -18.13 -3.53 8.62
CA GLY A 116 -19.30 -4.41 8.43
C GLY A 116 -19.01 -5.69 7.65
N ARG A 117 -18.14 -5.65 6.63
CA ARG A 117 -17.85 -6.81 5.76
C ARG A 117 -16.71 -7.68 6.27
N PHE A 118 -15.74 -7.08 6.96
CA PHE A 118 -14.54 -7.73 7.47
C PHE A 118 -14.40 -7.48 8.98
N PRO A 119 -15.38 -7.96 9.79
CA PRO A 119 -15.34 -7.79 11.24
C PRO A 119 -14.18 -8.55 11.88
N ASP A 120 -13.51 -9.40 11.10
CA ASP A 120 -12.34 -10.18 11.51
C ASP A 120 -11.00 -9.61 10.98
N VAL A 121 -10.98 -8.39 10.42
CA VAL A 121 -9.76 -7.70 9.96
C VAL A 121 -9.77 -6.23 10.41
N VAL A 122 -8.66 -5.73 10.95
CA VAL A 122 -8.46 -4.29 11.15
C VAL A 122 -7.81 -3.72 9.89
N PHE A 123 -8.42 -2.69 9.31
CA PHE A 123 -7.80 -1.93 8.23
C PHE A 123 -7.22 -0.64 8.78
N ASP A 124 -5.90 -0.46 8.63
CA ASP A 124 -5.25 0.85 8.81
C ASP A 124 -5.31 1.59 7.47
N ILE A 125 -6.32 2.44 7.32
CA ILE A 125 -6.55 3.19 6.08
C ILE A 125 -5.57 4.36 6.06
N VAL A 126 -4.72 4.41 5.05
CA VAL A 126 -3.74 5.47 4.84
C VAL A 126 -4.17 6.30 3.63
N PRO A 127 -4.83 7.46 3.84
CA PRO A 127 -5.23 8.33 2.75
C PRO A 127 -4.01 9.01 2.12
N ASP A 128 -3.89 8.95 0.80
CA ASP A 128 -2.81 9.63 0.08
C ASP A 128 -3.23 10.02 -1.36
N ASP A 129 -2.32 10.63 -2.13
CA ASP A 129 -2.47 10.81 -3.59
C ASP A 129 -2.08 9.53 -4.36
N SER A 130 -2.65 9.23 -5.54
CA SER A 130 -2.40 7.92 -6.17
C SER A 130 -0.93 7.70 -6.53
N HIS A 131 -0.14 8.74 -6.79
CA HIS A 131 1.29 8.55 -7.00
C HIS A 131 1.96 7.98 -5.75
N ARG A 132 1.66 8.53 -4.57
CA ARG A 132 2.18 8.04 -3.30
C ARG A 132 1.58 6.69 -2.91
N ILE A 133 0.30 6.43 -3.20
CA ILE A 133 -0.33 5.12 -2.96
C ILE A 133 0.44 4.01 -3.67
N TRP A 134 0.70 4.19 -4.97
CA TRP A 134 1.44 3.20 -5.75
C TRP A 134 2.87 3.06 -5.25
N GLN A 135 3.54 4.17 -4.93
CA GLN A 135 4.89 4.14 -4.38
C GLN A 135 4.95 3.39 -3.04
N ARG A 136 3.98 3.60 -2.13
CA ARG A 136 3.90 2.87 -0.85
C ARG A 136 3.73 1.39 -1.09
N PHE A 137 2.81 1.01 -1.96
CA PHE A 137 2.55 -0.39 -2.27
C PHE A 137 3.76 -1.07 -2.94
N GLU A 138 4.38 -0.42 -3.93
CA GLU A 138 5.58 -0.92 -4.61
C GLU A 138 6.80 -1.06 -3.67
N ARG A 139 6.85 -0.23 -2.61
CA ARG A 139 7.86 -0.29 -1.54
C ARG A 139 7.42 -1.16 -0.36
N TYR A 140 6.32 -1.90 -0.49
CA TYR A 140 5.71 -2.76 0.53
C TYR A 140 5.43 -2.04 1.85
N ALA A 141 5.27 -0.72 1.79
CA ALA A 141 4.85 0.14 2.89
C ALA A 141 3.31 0.24 2.95
N ALA A 142 2.62 -0.65 2.23
CA ALA A 142 1.19 -0.93 2.34
C ALA A 142 0.96 -2.38 1.90
N ASP A 143 -0.02 -3.05 2.51
CA ASP A 143 -0.45 -4.42 2.18
C ASP A 143 -1.48 -4.44 1.04
N ALA A 144 -2.23 -3.34 0.90
CA ALA A 144 -3.14 -3.08 -0.20
C ALA A 144 -3.02 -1.63 -0.68
N ALA A 145 -3.37 -1.43 -1.94
CA ALA A 145 -3.49 -0.10 -2.55
C ALA A 145 -4.73 0.00 -3.43
N LEU A 146 -5.49 1.08 -3.25
CA LEU A 146 -6.59 1.48 -4.12
C LEU A 146 -6.26 2.83 -4.75
N GLY A 147 -5.98 2.81 -6.05
CA GLY A 147 -5.60 4.02 -6.79
C GLY A 147 -6.03 3.96 -8.25
N TRP A 148 -5.85 5.08 -8.94
CA TRP A 148 -6.09 5.16 -10.38
C TRP A 148 -4.84 4.76 -11.16
N GLU A 149 -5.01 3.79 -12.07
CA GLU A 149 -4.05 3.48 -13.13
C GLU A 149 -4.40 4.31 -14.37
N THR A 150 -3.37 4.87 -14.99
CA THR A 150 -3.51 5.83 -16.08
C THR A 150 -2.56 5.50 -17.22
N ALA A 151 -2.87 5.96 -18.44
CA ALA A 151 -2.07 5.63 -19.62
C ALA A 151 -0.64 6.19 -19.55
N ARG A 152 -0.40 7.26 -18.78
CA ARG A 152 0.96 7.80 -18.54
C ARG A 152 1.73 6.99 -17.51
N ARG A 153 1.02 6.34 -16.58
CA ARG A 153 1.61 5.64 -15.45
C ARG A 153 0.95 4.26 -15.31
N PRO A 154 1.24 3.34 -16.25
CA PRO A 154 0.82 1.96 -16.08
C PRO A 154 1.48 1.40 -14.82
N MET A 155 0.72 0.65 -14.03
CA MET A 155 1.29 -0.04 -12.86
C MET A 155 2.37 -1.02 -13.30
N ALA A 156 3.49 -1.06 -12.58
CA ALA A 156 4.50 -2.09 -12.76
C ALA A 156 3.91 -3.45 -12.36
N ARG A 157 3.69 -4.34 -13.33
CA ARG A 157 3.26 -5.71 -13.07
C ARG A 157 4.47 -6.53 -12.62
N ARG A 158 4.76 -6.50 -11.32
CA ARG A 158 5.78 -7.37 -10.71
C ARG A 158 5.17 -8.73 -10.37
N GLY A 159 5.99 -9.78 -10.40
CA GLY A 159 5.59 -11.10 -9.90
C GLY A 159 5.23 -11.03 -8.42
N GLY A 160 4.24 -11.80 -7.98
CA GLY A 160 3.86 -11.88 -6.56
C GLY A 160 2.88 -10.82 -6.06
N VAL A 161 2.33 -9.96 -6.92
CA VAL A 161 1.25 -9.02 -6.58
C VAL A 161 -0.05 -9.44 -7.26
N LEU A 162 -1.17 -9.37 -6.52
CA LEU A 162 -2.49 -9.57 -7.09
C LEU A 162 -3.11 -8.23 -7.46
N ILE A 163 -3.37 -8.00 -8.75
CA ILE A 163 -4.03 -6.78 -9.23
C ILE A 163 -5.43 -7.12 -9.72
N ARG A 164 -6.42 -6.36 -9.24
CA ARG A 164 -7.83 -6.47 -9.64
C ARG A 164 -8.34 -5.12 -10.16
N THR A 165 -9.11 -5.15 -11.24
CA THR A 165 -9.83 -3.96 -11.71
C THR A 165 -11.08 -3.78 -10.87
N VAL A 166 -11.14 -2.69 -10.11
CA VAL A 166 -12.36 -2.29 -9.40
C VAL A 166 -13.32 -1.67 -10.39
N ALA A 167 -12.88 -0.69 -11.18
CA ALA A 167 -13.74 -0.03 -12.15
C ALA A 167 -12.96 0.48 -13.37
N GLU A 168 -13.67 0.59 -14.49
CA GLU A 168 -13.24 1.38 -15.64
C GLU A 168 -14.16 2.61 -15.72
N GLU A 169 -13.59 3.78 -15.51
CA GLU A 169 -14.33 5.03 -15.43
C GLU A 169 -14.14 5.87 -16.70
N PRO A 170 -15.18 5.99 -17.55
CA PRO A 170 -15.18 6.96 -18.63
C PRO A 170 -15.29 8.38 -18.06
N GLN A 171 -14.33 9.24 -18.38
CA GLN A 171 -14.39 10.66 -18.05
C GLN A 171 -15.50 11.35 -18.85
N GLN A 172 -16.07 12.40 -18.25
CA GLN A 172 -17.19 13.16 -18.81
C GLN A 172 -16.88 14.65 -18.83
N ILE A 173 -17.61 15.41 -19.64
CA ILE A 173 -17.54 16.87 -19.68
C ILE A 173 -18.63 17.43 -18.78
N ALA A 174 -18.22 18.26 -17.83
CA ALA A 174 -19.10 19.11 -17.05
C ALA A 174 -19.35 20.41 -17.81
N LEU A 175 -20.63 20.74 -17.97
CA LEU A 175 -21.13 21.93 -18.65
C LEU A 175 -22.04 22.71 -17.69
N PRO A 176 -22.09 24.05 -17.79
CA PRO A 176 -23.21 24.80 -17.22
C PRO A 176 -24.54 24.27 -17.79
N SER A 177 -25.60 24.22 -16.99
CA SER A 177 -26.90 23.67 -17.45
C SER A 177 -27.53 24.45 -18.60
N GLY A 178 -27.24 25.76 -18.72
CA GLY A 178 -27.66 26.60 -19.84
C GLY A 178 -26.72 26.59 -21.04
N HIS A 179 -25.68 25.76 -21.04
CA HIS A 179 -24.72 25.71 -22.14
C HIS A 179 -25.36 25.07 -23.39
N PRO A 180 -25.14 25.57 -24.62
CA PRO A 180 -25.77 25.02 -25.83
C PRO A 180 -25.50 23.53 -26.07
N LEU A 181 -24.35 23.04 -25.63
CA LEU A 181 -23.98 21.62 -25.73
C LEU A 181 -24.59 20.73 -24.64
N ALA A 182 -25.26 21.30 -23.63
CA ALA A 182 -25.87 20.53 -22.54
C ALA A 182 -27.03 19.64 -23.03
N GLU A 183 -27.71 20.02 -24.13
CA GLU A 183 -28.80 19.22 -24.69
C GLU A 183 -28.32 18.01 -25.51
N ARG A 184 -27.05 17.99 -25.91
CA ARG A 184 -26.49 16.86 -26.68
C ARG A 184 -26.27 15.65 -25.77
N GLY A 185 -26.71 14.46 -26.18
CA GLY A 185 -26.53 13.24 -25.39
C GLY A 185 -25.09 12.73 -25.33
N ILE A 186 -24.30 12.94 -26.38
CA ILE A 186 -22.87 12.59 -26.48
C ILE A 186 -22.16 13.72 -27.22
N LEU A 187 -20.98 14.10 -26.74
CA LEU A 187 -20.16 15.16 -27.33
C LEU A 187 -19.00 14.60 -28.13
N ASP A 188 -18.66 15.23 -29.25
CA ASP A 188 -17.36 15.01 -29.89
C ASP A 188 -16.40 16.09 -29.39
N LEU A 189 -15.13 15.74 -29.12
CA LEU A 189 -14.13 16.73 -28.72
C LEU A 189 -14.01 17.93 -29.66
N ARG A 190 -14.32 17.75 -30.96
CA ARG A 190 -14.34 18.85 -31.94
C ARG A 190 -15.35 19.94 -31.58
N ASP A 191 -16.45 19.57 -30.92
CA ASP A 191 -17.48 20.50 -30.44
C ASP A 191 -16.95 21.45 -29.34
N LEU A 192 -15.83 21.09 -28.69
CA LEU A 192 -15.27 21.77 -27.51
C LEU A 192 -14.03 22.61 -27.82
N THR A 193 -13.67 22.73 -29.10
CA THR A 193 -12.48 23.47 -29.54
C THR A 193 -12.62 24.99 -29.36
N ARG A 194 -13.85 25.49 -29.27
CA ARG A 194 -14.18 26.94 -29.14
C ARG A 194 -14.74 27.30 -27.76
N THR A 195 -14.70 26.38 -26.80
CA THR A 195 -15.18 26.62 -25.45
C THR A 195 -14.03 26.96 -24.52
N GLU A 196 -14.29 27.81 -23.54
CA GLU A 196 -13.36 28.07 -22.44
C GLU A 196 -13.29 26.87 -21.49
N TRP A 197 -12.09 26.51 -21.07
CA TRP A 197 -11.83 25.38 -20.19
C TRP A 197 -11.43 25.83 -18.78
N VAL A 198 -11.97 25.11 -17.80
CA VAL A 198 -11.48 25.09 -16.42
C VAL A 198 -10.65 23.82 -16.28
N ALA A 199 -9.32 23.97 -16.27
CA ALA A 199 -8.40 22.85 -16.22
C ALA A 199 -8.12 22.42 -14.78
N VAL A 200 -8.30 21.14 -14.46
CA VAL A 200 -7.78 20.57 -13.21
C VAL A 200 -6.31 20.23 -13.43
N VAL A 201 -5.42 20.73 -12.58
CA VAL A 201 -3.97 20.52 -12.65
C VAL A 201 -3.45 19.92 -11.35
N GLY A 202 -2.52 18.99 -11.49
CA GLY A 202 -1.94 18.25 -10.38
C GLY A 202 -2.88 17.18 -9.80
N GLY A 203 -2.29 16.26 -9.03
CA GLY A 203 -2.96 15.06 -8.55
C GLY A 203 -3.40 14.13 -9.68
N ASP A 204 -4.03 13.01 -9.32
CA ASP A 204 -4.33 11.93 -10.27
C ASP A 204 -5.32 12.34 -11.35
N SER A 205 -6.25 13.24 -11.01
CA SER A 205 -7.22 13.77 -11.96
C SER A 205 -6.59 14.77 -12.92
N GLY A 206 -5.73 15.68 -12.43
CA GLY A 206 -5.17 16.74 -13.26
C GLY A 206 -4.12 16.25 -14.26
N ASP A 207 -3.27 15.30 -13.85
CA ASP A 207 -2.26 14.70 -14.74
C ASP A 207 -2.92 13.93 -15.90
N ASP A 208 -4.00 13.20 -15.61
CA ASP A 208 -4.77 12.43 -16.59
C ASP A 208 -5.53 13.33 -17.56
N GLN A 209 -6.20 14.35 -17.03
CA GLN A 209 -6.95 15.32 -17.84
C GLN A 209 -6.01 16.11 -18.75
N GLY A 210 -4.91 16.64 -18.21
CA GLY A 210 -3.90 17.36 -18.99
C GLY A 210 -3.33 16.51 -20.13
N TRP A 211 -3.04 15.23 -19.88
CA TRP A 211 -2.58 14.33 -20.95
C TRP A 211 -3.66 14.05 -21.99
N ALA A 212 -4.88 13.69 -21.57
CA ALA A 212 -5.99 13.40 -22.47
C ALA A 212 -6.28 14.59 -23.39
N LEU A 213 -6.32 15.78 -22.79
CA LEU A 213 -6.56 17.04 -23.48
C LEU A 213 -5.42 17.42 -24.44
N SER A 214 -4.14 17.25 -24.03
CA SER A 214 -2.98 17.58 -24.86
C SER A 214 -2.86 16.76 -26.15
N ARG A 215 -3.47 15.57 -26.22
CA ARG A 215 -3.40 14.70 -27.41
C ARG A 215 -4.37 15.11 -28.52
N LEU A 216 -5.34 15.98 -28.23
CA LEU A 216 -6.55 16.06 -29.05
C LEU A 216 -6.91 17.46 -29.48
N THR A 217 -6.31 18.47 -28.84
CA THR A 217 -6.32 19.82 -29.37
C THR A 217 -4.97 20.48 -29.09
N PRO A 218 -4.31 21.06 -30.12
CA PRO A 218 -3.05 21.77 -29.93
C PRO A 218 -3.24 23.12 -29.19
N VAL A 219 -4.48 23.62 -29.05
CA VAL A 219 -4.77 24.87 -28.33
C VAL A 219 -6.08 24.72 -27.56
N LEU A 220 -6.00 24.71 -26.23
CA LEU A 220 -7.16 24.86 -25.34
C LEU A 220 -7.16 26.29 -24.83
N SER A 221 -8.29 26.98 -24.99
CA SER A 221 -8.49 28.24 -24.27
C SER A 221 -8.81 27.89 -22.82
N VAL A 222 -7.85 28.13 -21.92
CA VAL A 222 -7.98 27.82 -20.49
C VAL A 222 -8.19 29.13 -19.74
N SER A 223 -9.42 29.35 -19.28
CA SER A 223 -9.77 30.52 -18.47
C SER A 223 -9.31 30.39 -17.02
N PHE A 224 -9.31 29.17 -16.48
CA PHE A 224 -8.90 28.91 -15.09
C PHE A 224 -8.14 27.59 -14.94
N THR A 225 -7.22 27.56 -13.98
CA THR A 225 -6.59 26.32 -13.50
C THR A 225 -6.93 26.11 -12.02
N VAL A 226 -7.29 24.89 -11.66
CA VAL A 226 -7.68 24.52 -10.28
C VAL A 226 -7.05 23.19 -9.87
N ARG A 227 -7.00 22.90 -8.57
CA ARG A 227 -6.38 21.66 -8.05
C ARG A 227 -7.36 20.61 -7.54
N SER A 228 -8.66 20.83 -7.71
CA SER A 228 -9.70 19.87 -7.31
C SER A 228 -10.89 19.90 -8.26
N GLN A 229 -11.56 18.76 -8.43
CA GLN A 229 -12.75 18.67 -9.28
C GLN A 229 -13.93 19.49 -8.73
N GLY A 230 -14.07 19.56 -7.40
CA GLY A 230 -15.11 20.38 -6.78
C GLY A 230 -14.97 21.87 -7.12
N ALA A 231 -13.73 22.40 -7.12
CA ALA A 231 -13.47 23.78 -7.53
C ALA A 231 -13.75 23.99 -9.02
N ALA A 232 -13.40 23.01 -9.87
CA ALA A 232 -13.73 23.06 -11.29
C ALA A 232 -15.24 23.14 -11.52
N LEU A 233 -16.01 22.28 -10.84
CA LEU A 233 -17.46 22.25 -10.95
C LEU A 233 -18.11 23.55 -10.49
N ASP A 234 -17.57 24.22 -9.46
CA ASP A 234 -18.10 25.51 -9.01
C ASP A 234 -17.91 26.60 -10.07
N LEU A 235 -16.76 26.65 -10.74
CA LEU A 235 -16.50 27.58 -11.84
C LEU A 235 -17.35 27.26 -13.08
N VAL A 236 -17.52 25.97 -13.40
CA VAL A 236 -18.43 25.52 -14.46
C VAL A 236 -19.86 25.95 -14.16
N ARG A 237 -20.34 25.77 -12.92
CA ARG A 237 -21.68 26.17 -12.49
C ARG A 237 -21.93 27.67 -12.68
N ARG A 238 -20.90 28.48 -12.47
CA ARG A 238 -20.93 29.94 -12.65
C ARG A 238 -20.74 30.39 -14.11
N GLY A 239 -20.56 29.45 -15.05
CA GLY A 239 -20.45 29.74 -16.47
C GLY A 239 -19.06 30.15 -16.95
N TYR A 240 -18.01 29.99 -16.14
CA TYR A 240 -16.64 30.36 -16.53
C TYR A 240 -15.96 29.40 -17.53
N GLY A 241 -16.63 28.31 -17.89
CA GLY A 241 -16.13 27.35 -18.87
C GLY A 241 -16.68 25.96 -18.66
N ILE A 242 -16.00 24.98 -19.26
CA ILE A 242 -16.28 23.55 -19.18
C ILE A 242 -15.11 22.81 -18.54
N ALA A 243 -15.34 21.61 -18.01
CA ALA A 243 -14.26 20.82 -17.41
C ALA A 243 -14.38 19.33 -17.77
N LEU A 244 -13.25 18.65 -17.92
CA LEU A 244 -13.22 17.18 -17.91
C LEU A 244 -13.28 16.72 -16.45
N VAL A 245 -14.15 15.76 -16.11
CA VAL A 245 -14.38 15.32 -14.74
C VAL A 245 -14.50 13.79 -14.63
N SER A 246 -14.23 13.30 -13.42
CA SER A 246 -14.36 11.91 -13.00
C SER A 246 -15.67 11.74 -12.23
N PRO A 247 -16.69 11.05 -12.77
CA PRO A 247 -18.00 10.95 -12.12
C PRO A 247 -17.95 10.44 -10.66
N SER A 248 -17.06 9.50 -10.34
CA SER A 248 -16.94 8.97 -8.97
C SER A 248 -16.29 9.94 -7.97
N SER A 249 -15.55 10.94 -8.46
CA SER A 249 -14.89 11.97 -7.63
C SER A 249 -15.84 13.11 -7.24
N LEU A 250 -17.05 13.14 -7.81
CA LEU A 250 -17.99 14.23 -7.57
C LEU A 250 -18.73 14.11 -6.23
N GLY A 251 -18.78 12.93 -5.61
CA GLY A 251 -19.27 12.74 -4.23
C GLY A 251 -20.70 13.23 -3.96
N GLY A 252 -21.55 13.34 -4.99
CA GLY A 252 -22.91 13.89 -4.91
C GLY A 252 -23.02 15.34 -5.43
N SER A 253 -21.91 15.95 -5.84
CA SER A 253 -21.71 17.40 -5.92
C SER A 253 -21.67 17.96 -7.35
N ALA A 254 -22.14 17.23 -8.37
CA ALA A 254 -22.48 17.91 -9.63
C ALA A 254 -23.51 19.02 -9.35
N GLY A 255 -24.44 18.78 -8.43
CA GLY A 255 -25.40 19.75 -7.91
C GLY A 255 -26.31 20.33 -9.00
N PRO A 256 -27.29 21.15 -8.62
CA PRO A 256 -28.06 21.92 -9.60
C PRO A 256 -27.13 22.87 -10.38
N GLY A 257 -27.43 23.07 -11.68
CA GLY A 257 -26.71 24.01 -12.56
C GLY A 257 -25.53 23.43 -13.35
N VAL A 258 -25.18 22.16 -13.18
CA VAL A 258 -24.16 21.48 -13.99
C VAL A 258 -24.76 20.24 -14.66
N VAL A 259 -24.43 20.03 -15.92
CA VAL A 259 -24.83 18.87 -16.72
C VAL A 259 -23.57 18.12 -17.15
N LEU A 260 -23.55 16.81 -16.91
CA LEU A 260 -22.47 15.94 -17.35
C LEU A 260 -22.81 15.31 -18.70
N ARG A 261 -21.85 15.31 -19.63
CA ARG A 261 -21.98 14.65 -20.94
C ARG A 261 -20.80 13.77 -21.29
N PRO A 262 -21.04 12.53 -21.77
CA PRO A 262 -19.99 11.65 -22.22
C PRO A 262 -19.34 12.17 -23.51
N LEU A 263 -18.08 11.82 -23.69
CA LEU A 263 -17.35 12.05 -24.93
C LEU A 263 -17.41 10.82 -25.84
N ARG A 264 -17.49 11.05 -27.16
CA ARG A 264 -17.34 10.00 -28.17
C ARG A 264 -15.95 9.39 -28.11
N GLN A 265 -14.92 10.23 -27.90
CA GLN A 265 -13.56 9.79 -27.60
C GLN A 265 -13.53 9.30 -26.15
N LYS A 266 -13.34 7.99 -25.95
CA LYS A 266 -13.36 7.38 -24.62
C LYS A 266 -12.05 7.62 -23.88
N PHE A 267 -12.06 8.51 -22.88
CA PHE A 267 -11.00 8.61 -21.88
C PHE A 267 -11.38 7.76 -20.69
N VAL A 268 -10.73 6.62 -20.54
CA VAL A 268 -11.04 5.67 -19.48
C VAL A 268 -9.90 5.64 -18.47
N ARG A 269 -10.24 5.87 -17.21
CA ARG A 269 -9.34 5.65 -16.07
C ARG A 269 -9.65 4.29 -15.46
N ARG A 270 -8.66 3.56 -14.96
CA ARG A 270 -8.89 2.26 -14.32
C ARG A 270 -8.64 2.36 -12.83
N LEU A 271 -9.68 2.19 -12.03
CA LEU A 271 -9.52 2.06 -10.58
C LEU A 271 -9.02 0.65 -10.29
N ARG A 272 -7.84 0.54 -9.70
CA ARG A 272 -7.17 -0.73 -9.43
C ARG A 272 -7.07 -0.97 -7.93
N LEU A 273 -7.32 -2.21 -7.54
CA LEU A 273 -6.94 -2.74 -6.25
C LEU A 273 -5.69 -3.60 -6.47
N ALA A 274 -4.59 -3.21 -5.84
CA ALA A 274 -3.42 -4.06 -5.72
C ALA A 274 -3.35 -4.60 -4.30
N VAL A 275 -3.11 -5.89 -4.14
CA VAL A 275 -2.88 -6.50 -2.84
C VAL A 275 -1.65 -7.39 -2.86
N ASP A 276 -0.97 -7.43 -1.74
CA ASP A 276 0.01 -8.47 -1.49
C ASP A 276 -0.75 -9.76 -1.12
N PRO A 277 -0.65 -10.85 -1.93
CA PRO A 277 -1.35 -12.10 -1.68
C PRO A 277 -0.88 -12.81 -0.40
N LEU A 278 0.30 -12.48 0.12
CA LEU A 278 0.73 -12.94 1.43
C LEU A 278 -0.07 -12.23 2.52
N ALA A 279 -0.35 -10.93 2.34
CA ALA A 279 -1.11 -10.10 3.28
C ALA A 279 -2.60 -10.40 3.26
N ILE A 280 -3.15 -10.39 2.07
CA ILE A 280 -4.57 -10.52 1.78
C ILE A 280 -4.71 -11.70 0.83
N PRO A 281 -5.12 -12.87 1.33
CA PRO A 281 -5.36 -14.04 0.48
C PRO A 281 -6.35 -13.73 -0.63
N GLU A 282 -6.23 -14.44 -1.76
CA GLU A 282 -7.04 -14.19 -2.95
C GLU A 282 -8.57 -14.12 -2.71
N PRO A 283 -9.18 -15.00 -1.88
CA PRO A 283 -10.61 -14.87 -1.57
C PRO A 283 -10.97 -13.56 -0.87
N LEU A 284 -10.14 -13.12 0.09
CA LEU A 284 -10.34 -11.86 0.81
C LEU A 284 -10.14 -10.65 -0.13
N ALA A 285 -9.18 -10.77 -1.06
CA ALA A 285 -8.94 -9.76 -2.08
C ALA A 285 -10.13 -9.61 -3.04
N GLU A 286 -10.78 -10.72 -3.39
CA GLU A 286 -11.97 -10.73 -4.23
C GLU A 286 -13.17 -10.08 -3.53
N ASP A 287 -13.40 -10.42 -2.26
CA ASP A 287 -14.42 -9.78 -1.44
C ASP A 287 -14.18 -8.28 -1.29
N LEU A 288 -12.94 -7.87 -1.03
CA LEU A 288 -12.55 -6.46 -0.93
C LEU A 288 -12.79 -5.74 -2.26
N CYS A 289 -12.41 -6.35 -3.38
CA CYS A 289 -12.67 -5.82 -4.71
C CYS A 289 -14.17 -5.67 -5.00
N ALA A 290 -15.00 -6.64 -4.61
CA ALA A 290 -16.44 -6.60 -4.77
C ALA A 290 -17.09 -5.47 -3.95
N LEU A 291 -16.64 -5.27 -2.71
CA LEU A 291 -17.06 -4.15 -1.87
C LEU A 291 -16.72 -2.80 -2.53
N LEU A 292 -15.49 -2.64 -3.00
CA LEU A 292 -15.02 -1.41 -3.65
C LEU A 292 -15.77 -1.15 -4.96
N ARG A 293 -16.10 -2.20 -5.73
CA ARG A 293 -16.96 -2.12 -6.92
C ARG A 293 -18.34 -1.59 -6.58
N ARG A 294 -18.98 -2.16 -5.56
CA ARG A 294 -20.31 -1.70 -5.11
C ARG A 294 -20.27 -0.23 -4.71
N ARG A 295 -19.23 0.19 -4.01
CA ARG A 295 -19.01 1.58 -3.60
C ARG A 295 -18.80 2.52 -4.80
N TYR A 296 -18.02 2.11 -5.80
CA TYR A 296 -17.88 2.85 -7.06
C TYR A 296 -19.25 3.08 -7.73
N MET A 297 -20.07 2.03 -7.80
CA MET A 297 -21.39 2.10 -8.39
C MET A 297 -22.29 3.10 -7.65
N LEU A 298 -22.32 3.07 -6.31
CA LEU A 298 -23.10 4.01 -5.52
C LEU A 298 -22.69 5.49 -5.74
N ARG A 299 -21.39 5.75 -5.90
CA ARG A 299 -20.89 7.11 -6.18
C ARG A 299 -21.26 7.62 -7.57
N THR A 300 -21.38 6.73 -8.54
CA THR A 300 -21.62 7.08 -9.96
C THR A 300 -23.10 7.09 -10.33
N THR A 301 -23.93 6.23 -9.72
CA THR A 301 -25.39 6.19 -9.96
C THR A 301 -26.11 7.43 -9.42
N ALA A 302 -25.54 8.12 -8.42
CA ALA A 302 -26.02 9.42 -7.98
C ALA A 302 -25.95 10.52 -9.07
N HIS A 303 -25.29 10.27 -10.21
CA HIS A 303 -25.01 11.28 -11.25
C HIS A 303 -25.40 10.86 -12.69
N GLY A 304 -26.22 9.81 -12.86
CA GLY A 304 -26.70 9.41 -14.20
C GLY A 304 -25.63 8.78 -15.11
N ALA A 305 -24.47 8.37 -14.58
CA ALA A 305 -23.53 7.57 -15.34
C ALA A 305 -24.03 6.12 -15.41
N VAL A 306 -24.47 5.68 -16.60
CA VAL A 306 -24.89 4.29 -16.85
C VAL A 306 -23.68 3.36 -16.75
N PRO A 307 -23.61 2.45 -15.78
CA PRO A 307 -22.61 1.41 -15.74
C PRO A 307 -22.93 0.36 -16.81
N ALA A 308 -21.90 -0.13 -17.51
CA ALA A 308 -22.05 -1.23 -18.46
C ALA A 308 -22.40 -2.53 -17.72
N GLY A 309 -23.72 -2.78 -17.59
CA GLY A 309 -24.45 -4.04 -17.48
C GLY A 309 -23.95 -5.16 -16.56
N THR A 310 -24.76 -5.49 -15.55
CA THR A 310 -25.18 -6.89 -15.25
C THR A 310 -26.54 -6.87 -14.55
N ARG A 311 -27.44 -7.77 -14.99
CA ARG A 311 -28.88 -7.84 -14.69
C ARG A 311 -29.19 -8.10 -13.21
N ARG A 312 -30.29 -7.49 -12.73
CA ARG A 312 -30.96 -7.72 -11.44
C ARG A 312 -32.00 -8.83 -11.56
N ASP A 313 -32.16 -9.61 -10.50
CA ASP A 313 -33.44 -10.17 -10.05
C ASP A 313 -33.81 -9.51 -8.71
N GLN A 314 -35.11 -9.26 -8.52
CA GLN A 314 -35.73 -8.62 -7.35
C GLN A 314 -36.43 -9.70 -6.52
N ASP A 315 -36.45 -9.55 -5.19
CA ASP A 315 -37.72 -9.43 -4.46
C ASP A 315 -37.52 -8.90 -3.02
N PRO A 316 -38.57 -8.30 -2.41
CA PRO A 316 -38.52 -7.52 -1.17
C PRO A 316 -38.96 -8.33 0.06
N ASP A 317 -38.52 -7.93 1.25
CA ASP A 317 -39.45 -7.66 2.35
C ASP A 317 -38.76 -7.01 3.56
N GLY A 318 -39.46 -6.04 4.15
CA GLY A 318 -39.05 -5.28 5.32
C GLY A 318 -39.36 -5.98 6.63
N GLY A 319 -38.58 -5.68 7.67
CA GLY A 319 -38.80 -6.20 9.01
C GLY A 319 -38.02 -5.42 10.07
N ASN A 320 -38.60 -4.32 10.53
CA ASN A 320 -38.17 -3.51 11.66
C ASN A 320 -38.13 -4.34 12.96
N ARG A 321 -37.01 -4.36 13.70
CA ARG A 321 -36.98 -4.78 15.11
C ARG A 321 -35.99 -3.96 15.94
N ALA A 322 -36.51 -3.59 17.12
CA ALA A 322 -36.00 -2.63 18.08
C ALA A 322 -34.72 -3.08 18.82
N ALA A 323 -33.95 -2.07 19.23
CA ALA A 323 -32.81 -2.17 20.11
C ALA A 323 -33.22 -2.45 21.57
N PRO A 324 -32.48 -3.28 22.33
CA PRO A 324 -32.61 -3.34 23.78
C PRO A 324 -31.57 -2.44 24.48
N ALA A 325 -31.98 -2.01 25.67
CA ALA A 325 -31.42 -0.95 26.49
C ALA A 325 -30.02 -1.23 27.07
N ALA A 326 -29.30 -0.13 27.29
CA ALA A 326 -27.97 -0.05 27.88
C ALA A 326 -27.96 -0.50 29.35
N GLY A 327 -27.16 -1.53 29.64
CA GLY A 327 -26.68 -1.85 30.98
C GLY A 327 -25.27 -1.27 31.17
N GLY A 328 -25.11 -0.41 32.18
CA GLY A 328 -23.86 0.30 32.45
C GLY A 328 -22.69 -0.64 32.76
N CYS A 329 -21.65 -0.56 31.95
CA CYS A 329 -20.33 -1.07 32.27
C CYS A 329 -19.38 0.14 32.37
N ALA A 330 -18.66 0.26 33.47
CA ALA A 330 -17.77 1.38 33.75
C ALA A 330 -16.75 1.53 32.62
N VAL A 331 -16.79 2.68 31.94
CA VAL A 331 -15.90 3.02 30.82
C VAL A 331 -14.50 3.26 31.40
N PRO A 332 -13.47 2.45 31.08
CA PRO A 332 -12.10 2.79 31.42
C PRO A 332 -11.74 4.11 30.72
N PRO A 333 -10.84 4.93 31.30
CA PRO A 333 -10.59 6.28 30.80
C PRO A 333 -10.23 6.26 29.31
N PRO A 334 -10.67 7.26 28.53
CA PRO A 334 -10.47 7.26 27.09
C PRO A 334 -8.97 7.30 26.78
N VAL A 335 -8.49 6.26 26.10
CA VAL A 335 -7.19 6.29 25.42
C VAL A 335 -7.27 7.41 24.39
N LEU A 336 -6.37 8.38 24.45
CA LEU A 336 -6.34 9.47 23.48
C LEU A 336 -6.12 8.88 22.08
N LEU A 337 -6.93 9.26 21.09
CA LEU A 337 -6.79 8.78 19.70
C LEU A 337 -5.39 9.10 19.10
N SER A 338 -4.68 10.09 19.64
CA SER A 338 -3.29 10.37 19.31
C SER A 338 -2.30 9.31 19.82
N GLU A 339 -2.66 8.55 20.86
CA GLU A 339 -1.89 7.40 21.36
C GLU A 339 -2.13 6.14 20.52
N LEU A 340 -3.28 6.06 19.83
CA LEU A 340 -3.62 5.07 18.81
C LEU A 340 -2.98 5.35 17.43
N ARG A 341 -2.32 6.51 17.25
CA ARG A 341 -1.49 6.72 16.06
C ARG A 341 -0.41 5.64 16.03
N TRP A 342 -0.47 4.78 15.02
CA TRP A 342 0.48 3.70 14.75
C TRP A 342 1.84 4.25 14.28
N SER A 343 2.46 5.05 15.15
CA SER A 343 3.77 5.63 14.95
C SER A 343 4.49 5.55 16.29
N SER A 344 5.30 4.50 16.45
CA SER A 344 6.67 4.60 16.97
C SER A 344 7.31 3.20 17.04
N PRO A 345 8.56 3.01 16.58
CA PRO A 345 9.24 1.71 16.56
C PRO A 345 9.61 1.11 17.93
N ASP A 346 9.35 1.78 19.05
CA ASP A 346 9.87 1.39 20.38
C ASP A 346 8.84 0.83 21.38
N ARG A 347 7.57 0.61 20.98
CA ARG A 347 6.50 0.24 21.95
C ARG A 347 6.50 -1.22 22.44
N CYS A 348 7.32 -2.11 21.88
CA CYS A 348 7.36 -3.53 22.27
C CYS A 348 8.24 -3.84 23.48
N GLY A 349 8.76 -2.81 24.15
CA GLY A 349 9.70 -3.03 25.24
C GLY A 349 10.92 -3.85 24.80
N GLY A 350 11.40 -3.69 23.57
CA GLY A 350 12.53 -4.47 23.06
C GLY A 350 12.25 -5.95 22.74
N PHE A 351 10.98 -6.35 22.54
CA PHE A 351 10.66 -7.69 22.03
C PHE A 351 11.04 -7.81 20.54
N GLU A 352 12.04 -8.65 20.24
CA GLU A 352 12.57 -8.92 18.90
C GLU A 352 12.10 -10.29 18.36
N PRO A 353 12.11 -10.52 17.03
CA PRO A 353 11.77 -11.82 16.45
C PRO A 353 12.58 -13.00 16.99
N GLU A 354 13.85 -12.79 17.38
CA GLU A 354 14.68 -13.81 18.03
C GLU A 354 14.08 -14.35 19.36
N HIS A 355 13.25 -13.56 20.03
CA HIS A 355 12.59 -13.99 21.27
C HIS A 355 11.46 -14.99 21.01
N LEU A 356 10.84 -14.99 19.83
CA LEU A 356 9.86 -16.01 19.42
C LEU A 356 10.52 -17.40 19.38
N HIS A 357 11.72 -17.47 18.81
CA HIS A 357 12.50 -18.71 18.77
C HIS A 357 12.81 -19.22 20.18
N LEU A 358 13.26 -18.33 21.06
CA LEU A 358 13.54 -18.64 22.46
C LEU A 358 12.31 -19.26 23.16
N LEU A 359 11.14 -18.64 23.02
CA LEU A 359 9.90 -19.14 23.64
C LEU A 359 9.48 -20.50 23.08
N ARG A 360 9.62 -20.74 21.76
CA ARG A 360 9.35 -22.05 21.15
C ARG A 360 10.27 -23.14 21.68
N VAL A 361 11.57 -22.84 21.85
CA VAL A 361 12.53 -23.80 22.41
C VAL A 361 12.21 -24.14 23.85
N ILE A 362 11.82 -23.15 24.67
CA ILE A 362 11.36 -23.38 26.05
C ILE A 362 10.09 -24.24 26.05
N SER A 363 9.10 -23.91 25.22
CA SER A 363 7.87 -24.69 25.11
C SER A 363 8.12 -26.15 24.74
N ARG A 364 9.04 -26.41 23.81
CA ARG A 364 9.37 -27.76 23.35
C ARG A 364 10.14 -28.56 24.40
N THR A 365 11.02 -27.91 25.15
CA THR A 365 11.91 -28.58 26.11
C THR A 365 11.33 -28.67 27.52
N GLY A 366 10.33 -27.84 27.88
CA GLY A 366 9.72 -27.83 29.21
C GLY A 366 10.69 -27.60 30.38
N SER A 367 11.93 -27.15 30.09
CA SER A 367 13.02 -27.05 31.06
C SER A 367 14.00 -25.97 30.61
N LEU A 368 14.27 -24.98 31.47
CA LEU A 368 15.24 -23.93 31.17
C LEU A 368 16.66 -24.46 30.96
N ASN A 369 17.05 -25.53 31.66
CA ASN A 369 18.36 -26.16 31.46
C ASN A 369 18.47 -26.76 30.05
N ARG A 370 17.50 -27.58 29.64
CA ARG A 370 17.48 -28.17 28.30
C ARG A 370 17.33 -27.11 27.20
N ALA A 371 16.52 -26.08 27.44
CA ALA A 371 16.37 -24.96 26.53
C ALA A 371 17.70 -24.20 26.35
N ALA A 372 18.43 -23.93 27.43
CA ALA A 372 19.72 -23.25 27.38
C ALA A 372 20.76 -24.07 26.59
N SER A 373 20.84 -25.39 26.84
CA SER A 373 21.67 -26.29 26.05
C SER A 373 21.30 -26.27 24.56
N ALA A 374 20.00 -26.30 24.23
CA ALA A 374 19.53 -26.26 22.84
C ALA A 374 19.78 -24.91 22.15
N LEU A 375 19.82 -23.81 22.91
CA LEU A 375 20.14 -22.46 22.44
C LEU A 375 21.65 -22.14 22.48
N LEU A 376 22.48 -23.09 22.90
CA LEU A 376 23.94 -22.91 23.06
C LEU A 376 24.31 -21.73 23.99
N VAL A 377 23.55 -21.56 25.08
CA VAL A 377 23.80 -20.56 26.12
C VAL A 377 23.81 -21.20 27.50
N THR A 378 24.34 -20.50 28.51
CA THR A 378 24.22 -20.96 29.90
C THR A 378 22.81 -20.73 30.42
N GLN A 379 22.31 -21.60 31.31
CA GLN A 379 20.98 -21.41 31.90
C GLN A 379 20.84 -20.08 32.67
N PRO A 380 21.83 -19.61 33.45
CA PRO A 380 21.75 -18.28 34.07
C PRO A 380 21.70 -17.13 33.06
N ALA A 381 22.27 -17.29 31.86
CA ALA A 381 22.14 -16.30 30.80
C ALA A 381 20.72 -16.31 30.18
N LEU A 382 20.14 -17.51 29.97
CA LEU A 382 18.78 -17.65 29.48
C LEU A 382 17.75 -17.05 30.45
N THR A 383 17.84 -17.37 31.75
CA THR A 383 16.95 -16.82 32.79
C THR A 383 17.04 -15.30 32.86
N ARG A 384 18.25 -14.72 32.85
CA ARG A 384 18.42 -13.25 32.80
C ARG A 384 17.87 -12.61 31.53
N ARG A 385 17.88 -13.32 30.40
CA ARG A 385 17.29 -12.83 29.14
C ARG A 385 15.76 -12.83 29.23
N ILE A 386 15.16 -13.87 29.79
CA ILE A 386 13.71 -13.96 30.02
C ILE A 386 13.25 -12.86 30.96
N HIS A 387 13.88 -12.70 32.13
CA HIS A 387 13.47 -11.66 33.10
C HIS A 387 13.60 -10.25 32.54
N ARG A 388 14.65 -9.95 31.76
CA ARG A 388 14.76 -8.67 31.07
C ARG A 388 13.63 -8.47 30.07
N LEU A 389 13.28 -9.50 29.32
CA LEU A 389 12.19 -9.45 28.35
C LEU A 389 10.83 -9.27 29.04
N GLU A 390 10.56 -10.01 30.12
CA GLU A 390 9.33 -9.88 30.91
C GLU A 390 9.21 -8.48 31.55
N ALA A 391 10.32 -7.95 32.07
CA ALA A 391 10.35 -6.60 32.63
C ALA A 391 10.12 -5.52 31.57
N SER A 392 10.65 -5.73 30.36
CA SER A 392 10.61 -4.74 29.31
C SER A 392 9.27 -4.73 28.57
N CYS A 393 8.68 -5.90 28.30
CA CYS A 393 7.32 -5.98 27.75
C CYS A 393 6.23 -5.93 28.83
N GLY A 394 6.55 -6.00 30.13
CA GLY A 394 5.56 -5.98 31.21
C GLY A 394 4.62 -7.20 31.22
N LEU A 395 5.03 -8.32 30.62
CA LEU A 395 4.22 -9.53 30.50
C LEU A 395 4.97 -10.73 31.08
N PRO A 396 4.32 -11.56 31.94
CA PRO A 396 4.91 -12.84 32.33
C PRO A 396 4.94 -13.76 31.11
N LEU A 397 6.10 -14.33 30.79
CA LEU A 397 6.30 -15.19 29.62
C LEU A 397 6.49 -16.66 30.01
N VAL A 398 7.05 -16.92 31.20
CA VAL A 398 7.24 -18.27 31.72
C VAL A 398 6.75 -18.38 33.16
N HIS A 399 6.43 -19.60 33.59
CA HIS A 399 6.18 -19.91 34.99
C HIS A 399 6.79 -21.26 35.37
N SER A 400 7.15 -21.39 36.65
CA SER A 400 7.56 -22.66 37.23
C SER A 400 6.36 -23.59 37.42
N THR A 401 6.56 -24.87 37.16
CA THR A 401 5.59 -25.95 37.39
C THR A 401 6.26 -27.05 38.21
N ALA A 402 5.47 -27.93 38.82
CA ALA A 402 6.00 -29.09 39.56
C ALA A 402 6.89 -30.02 38.70
N ARG A 403 6.80 -29.93 37.37
CA ARG A 403 7.55 -30.76 36.40
C ARG A 403 8.60 -29.98 35.59
N GLY A 404 8.90 -28.72 35.95
CA GLY A 404 9.87 -27.89 35.23
C GLY A 404 9.34 -26.50 34.91
N THR A 405 9.49 -26.05 33.66
CA THR A 405 9.11 -24.69 33.24
C THR A 405 8.10 -24.76 32.09
N SER A 406 7.05 -23.94 32.15
CA SER A 406 6.04 -23.84 31.09
C SER A 406 5.86 -22.39 30.64
N LEU A 407 5.43 -22.21 29.40
CA LEU A 407 5.05 -20.89 28.90
C LEU A 407 3.79 -20.38 29.62
N SER A 408 3.72 -19.08 29.88
CA SER A 408 2.48 -18.45 30.34
C SER A 408 1.39 -18.52 29.26
N ALA A 409 0.13 -18.27 29.64
CA ALA A 409 -0.96 -18.14 28.67
C ALA A 409 -0.68 -17.02 27.66
N THR A 410 -0.09 -15.92 28.12
CA THR A 410 0.40 -14.79 27.31
C THR A 410 1.40 -15.23 26.26
N ALA A 411 2.48 -15.92 26.65
CA ALA A 411 3.50 -16.37 25.72
C ALA A 411 2.96 -17.37 24.71
N ARG A 412 2.03 -18.26 25.10
CA ARG A 412 1.36 -19.16 24.16
C ARG A 412 0.50 -18.42 23.13
N ARG A 413 -0.27 -17.42 23.56
CA ARG A 413 -1.07 -16.57 22.65
C ARG A 413 -0.16 -15.81 21.69
N LEU A 414 0.94 -15.24 22.20
CA LEU A 414 1.92 -14.54 21.39
C LEU A 414 2.49 -15.44 20.29
N LEU A 415 2.92 -16.66 20.62
CA LEU A 415 3.39 -17.64 19.63
C LEU A 415 2.33 -18.07 18.61
N ALA A 416 1.06 -18.17 19.03
CA ALA A 416 -0.03 -18.49 18.13
C ALA A 416 -0.29 -17.37 17.11
N CYS A 417 -0.28 -16.11 17.57
CA CYS A 417 -0.50 -14.93 16.72
C CYS A 417 0.65 -14.70 15.73
N THR A 418 1.91 -14.93 16.13
CA THR A 418 3.08 -14.71 15.28
C THR A 418 3.41 -15.88 14.36
N GLY A 419 2.88 -17.07 14.66
CA GLY A 419 3.19 -18.32 13.96
C GLY A 419 3.12 -18.25 12.43
N PRO A 420 2.03 -17.72 11.83
CA PRO A 420 1.92 -17.58 10.39
C PRO A 420 2.99 -16.66 9.76
N ALA A 421 3.31 -15.54 10.42
CA ALA A 421 4.32 -14.60 9.93
C ALA A 421 5.74 -15.21 10.03
N GLU A 422 6.03 -15.94 11.11
CA GLU A 422 7.27 -16.69 11.27
C GLU A 422 7.47 -17.75 10.18
N HIS A 423 6.42 -18.53 9.87
CA HIS A 423 6.50 -19.56 8.83
C HIS A 423 6.80 -18.96 7.45
N ARG A 424 6.21 -17.81 7.13
CA ARG A 424 6.49 -17.08 5.90
C ARG A 424 7.92 -16.55 5.84
N LEU A 425 8.46 -16.04 6.95
CA LEU A 425 9.87 -15.63 7.02
C LEU A 425 10.79 -16.81 6.75
N ASP A 426 10.55 -17.95 7.40
CA ASP A 426 11.35 -19.16 7.18
C ASP A 426 11.24 -19.64 5.72
N ALA A 427 10.04 -19.64 5.13
CA ALA A 427 9.83 -20.01 3.72
C ALA A 427 10.59 -19.08 2.76
N LEU A 428 10.49 -17.76 2.95
CA LEU A 428 11.23 -16.77 2.15
C LEU A 428 12.74 -16.97 2.29
N VAL A 429 13.25 -17.13 3.51
CA VAL A 429 14.69 -17.31 3.75
C VAL A 429 15.22 -18.56 3.06
N ASN A 430 14.45 -19.66 3.11
CA ASN A 430 14.83 -20.89 2.43
C ASN A 430 14.83 -20.69 0.91
N HIS A 431 13.78 -20.07 0.36
CA HIS A 431 13.71 -19.76 -1.07
C HIS A 431 14.86 -18.87 -1.55
N LEU A 432 15.23 -17.82 -0.79
CA LEU A 432 16.34 -16.93 -1.13
C LEU A 432 17.70 -17.66 -1.11
N ARG A 433 17.89 -18.57 -0.15
CA ARG A 433 19.13 -19.37 -0.02
C ARG A 433 19.26 -20.42 -1.12
N GLU A 434 18.16 -21.02 -1.54
CA GLU A 434 18.11 -22.04 -2.59
C GLU A 434 18.26 -21.44 -3.99
N SER A 435 17.64 -20.27 -4.24
CA SER A 435 17.70 -19.61 -5.55
C SER A 435 19.09 -19.07 -5.92
N GLY A 436 20.01 -18.98 -4.96
CA GLY A 436 21.35 -18.42 -5.15
C GLY A 436 21.33 -16.94 -5.57
N PRO A 437 22.49 -16.29 -5.74
CA PRO A 437 22.52 -14.97 -6.36
C PRO A 437 22.04 -15.14 -7.81
N ALA A 438 20.83 -14.68 -8.12
CA ALA A 438 20.41 -14.47 -9.50
C ALA A 438 21.54 -13.69 -10.18
N ALA A 439 22.11 -14.26 -11.24
CA ALA A 439 23.18 -13.63 -11.99
C ALA A 439 22.68 -12.26 -12.45
N VAL A 440 23.22 -11.20 -11.85
CA VAL A 440 23.10 -9.85 -12.38
C VAL A 440 23.68 -9.93 -13.80
N PRO A 441 22.94 -9.60 -14.87
CA PRO A 441 23.58 -9.42 -16.16
C PRO A 441 24.64 -8.34 -15.94
N ALA A 442 25.90 -8.72 -16.09
CA ALA A 442 27.03 -7.84 -15.91
C ALA A 442 26.74 -6.53 -16.64
N ALA A 443 26.87 -5.42 -15.92
CA ALA A 443 26.82 -4.08 -16.46
C ALA A 443 27.56 -4.06 -17.81
N GLY A 444 26.88 -3.48 -18.81
CA GLY A 444 27.29 -3.51 -20.21
C GLY A 444 28.79 -3.31 -20.36
N ARG A 445 29.43 -4.25 -21.06
CA ARG A 445 30.62 -3.94 -21.83
C ARG A 445 30.34 -2.65 -22.62
N PRO A 446 31.26 -1.69 -22.69
CA PRO A 446 31.10 -0.56 -23.58
C PRO A 446 30.87 -1.12 -24.98
N LEU A 447 29.80 -0.66 -25.63
CA LEU A 447 29.58 -0.87 -27.05
C LEU A 447 30.86 -0.43 -27.76
N ALA A 448 31.58 -1.40 -28.31
CA ALA A 448 32.68 -1.14 -29.21
C ALA A 448 32.15 -0.23 -30.31
N GLU A 449 32.86 0.87 -30.54
CA GLU A 449 32.66 1.77 -31.66
C GLU A 449 32.60 0.95 -32.95
N SER A 450 31.38 0.81 -33.49
CA SER A 450 31.20 0.41 -34.87
C SER A 450 31.60 1.61 -35.71
N THR A 451 32.80 1.54 -36.26
CA THR A 451 33.31 2.41 -37.33
C THR A 451 32.42 2.25 -38.56
N ALA A 452 31.31 2.98 -38.57
CA ALA A 452 30.61 3.32 -39.81
C ALA A 452 31.48 4.32 -40.57
N GLY A 453 32.11 3.84 -41.65
CA GLY A 453 32.86 4.66 -42.59
C GLY A 453 32.00 5.78 -43.19
N PRO A 454 32.61 6.90 -43.61
CA PRO A 454 31.86 8.05 -44.09
C PRO A 454 31.16 7.72 -45.42
N ALA A 455 29.86 8.00 -45.47
CA ALA A 455 29.08 8.00 -46.71
C ALA A 455 29.59 9.12 -47.64
N PRO A 456 29.62 8.91 -48.97
CA PRO A 456 30.20 9.85 -49.91
C PRO A 456 29.31 11.08 -50.15
N SER A 457 29.95 12.24 -50.26
CA SER A 457 29.34 13.51 -50.62
C SER A 457 28.69 13.48 -52.02
N PRO A 458 27.57 14.20 -52.24
CA PRO A 458 26.98 14.32 -53.57
C PRO A 458 27.82 15.22 -54.47
N VAL A 459 28.31 14.65 -55.57
CA VAL A 459 29.01 15.37 -56.64
C VAL A 459 28.00 16.25 -57.38
N SER A 460 28.22 17.56 -57.27
CA SER A 460 27.57 18.58 -58.07
C SER A 460 28.13 18.54 -59.50
N THR A 461 27.35 18.04 -60.46
CA THR A 461 27.65 18.20 -61.88
C THR A 461 27.32 19.62 -62.30
N ARG A 462 28.36 20.44 -62.49
CA ARG A 462 28.25 21.73 -63.18
C ARG A 462 29.15 21.70 -64.40
N THR A 463 28.52 21.55 -65.55
CA THR A 463 29.09 21.70 -66.89
C THR A 463 29.59 23.12 -67.09
N ALA A 464 30.78 23.27 -67.67
CA ALA A 464 31.32 24.51 -68.22
C ALA A 464 32.33 24.16 -69.34
N PRO A 465 32.61 25.07 -70.29
CA PRO A 465 32.33 24.83 -71.70
C PRO A 465 33.57 24.51 -72.54
N ARG A 466 33.32 23.89 -73.71
CA ARG A 466 33.98 24.21 -74.98
C ARG A 466 33.12 23.76 -76.15
#